data_AF-B1KRJ3-F1
#
_entry.id   AF-B1KRJ3-F1
#
_cell.length_a   1.000
_cell.length_b   1.000
_cell.length_c   1.000
_cell.angle_alpha   90.00
_cell.angle_beta   90.00
_cell.angle_gamma   90.00
#
_symmetry.space_group_name_H-M   'P 1'
#
loop_
_entity.id
_entity.type
_entity.pdbx_description
1 polymer ?
#
loop_
_entity_poly.entity_id
_entity_poly.type
_entity_poly.pdbx_seq_one_letter_code
_entity_poly.pdbx_strand_id
1 'polypeptide(L)'
;MELNEAIQSFNKLLSKHGVKGMKLSDVRTASSARTVLSKFGGMGSINDIYICTANGHNIKPEQEAAANAELHELLECIYQHCKDRSK
;
A
#
# COMPACT_ATOMS: atom_id res chain seq x y z
N MET A 1 -8.48 7.54 -9.34
CA MET A 1 -7.55 8.12 -8.34
C MET A 1 -6.20 8.21 -9.03
N GLU A 2 -5.48 9.33 -8.93
CA GLU A 2 -4.14 9.41 -9.52
C GLU A 2 -3.12 8.60 -8.70
N LEU A 3 -2.05 8.13 -9.34
CA LEU A 3 -1.03 7.28 -8.70
C LEU A 3 -0.47 7.85 -7.39
N ASN A 4 -0.09 9.11 -7.38
CA ASN A 4 0.49 9.72 -6.17
C ASN A 4 -0.58 9.97 -5.11
N GLU A 5 -1.84 10.22 -5.48
CA GLU A 5 -2.93 10.30 -4.52
C GLU A 5 -3.17 8.94 -3.84
N ALA A 6 -3.14 7.84 -4.62
CA ALA A 6 -3.25 6.49 -4.09
C ALA A 6 -2.10 6.15 -3.12
N ILE A 7 -0.87 6.54 -3.46
CA ILE A 7 0.30 6.37 -2.58
C ILE A 7 0.14 7.15 -1.27
N GLN A 8 -0.35 8.40 -1.33
CA GLN A 8 -0.57 9.20 -0.13
C GLN A 8 -1.68 8.61 0.75
N SER A 9 -2.78 8.16 0.14
CA SER A 9 -3.87 7.45 0.83
C SER A 9 -3.38 6.16 1.49
N PHE A 10 -2.58 5.36 0.79
CA PHE A 10 -1.95 4.14 1.31
C PHE A 10 -1.09 4.46 2.54
N ASN A 11 -0.17 5.42 2.42
CA ASN A 11 0.70 5.82 3.52
C ASN A 11 -0.09 6.34 4.73
N LYS A 12 -1.18 7.07 4.49
CA LYS A 12 -2.08 7.58 5.54
C LYS A 12 -2.85 6.46 6.21
N LEU A 13 -3.37 5.49 5.47
CA LEU A 13 -4.08 4.31 5.99
C LEU A 13 -3.16 3.49 6.91
N LEU A 14 -1.94 3.20 6.46
CA LEU A 14 -0.94 2.50 7.27
C LEU A 14 -0.60 3.27 8.56
N SER A 15 -0.34 4.58 8.44
CA SER A 15 -0.04 5.43 9.59
C SER A 15 -1.20 5.50 10.59
N LYS A 16 -2.45 5.57 10.10
CA LYS A 16 -3.66 5.63 10.93
C LYS A 16 -3.79 4.38 11.81
N HIS A 17 -3.46 3.22 11.25
CA HIS A 17 -3.53 1.94 11.96
C HIS A 17 -2.21 1.51 12.62
N GLY A 18 -1.19 2.36 12.61
CA GLY A 18 0.08 2.08 13.30
C GLY A 18 0.94 1.01 12.64
N VAL A 19 0.73 0.72 11.35
CA VAL A 19 1.59 -0.17 10.58
C VAL A 19 2.94 0.53 10.36
N LYS A 20 4.04 -0.11 10.77
CA LYS A 20 5.40 0.45 10.69
C LYS A 20 6.22 -0.25 9.61
N GLY A 21 7.28 0.43 9.14
CA GLY A 21 8.26 -0.16 8.20
C GLY A 21 7.81 -0.21 6.74
N MET A 22 6.55 0.11 6.44
CA MET A 22 5.99 0.09 5.09
C MET A 22 5.58 1.52 4.70
N LYS A 23 6.29 2.10 3.73
CA LYS A 23 5.99 3.41 3.14
C LYS A 23 6.40 3.41 1.67
N LEU A 24 5.57 4.00 0.82
CA LEU A 24 5.86 4.23 -0.58
C LEU A 24 6.18 5.71 -0.82
N SER A 25 7.12 5.96 -1.74
CA SER A 25 7.46 7.30 -2.22
C SER A 25 6.64 7.63 -3.46
N ASP A 26 6.39 8.92 -3.68
CA ASP A 26 5.76 9.39 -4.92
C ASP A 26 6.52 8.89 -6.15
N VAL A 27 5.79 8.58 -7.21
CA VAL A 27 6.30 8.09 -8.47
C VAL A 27 6.21 9.21 -9.51
N ARG A 28 7.37 9.60 -10.07
CA ARG A 28 7.47 10.64 -11.10
C ARG A 28 8.16 10.17 -12.38
N THR A 29 8.86 9.05 -12.32
CA THR A 29 9.63 8.48 -13.42
C THR A 29 9.38 6.97 -13.55
N ALA A 30 9.68 6.39 -14.71
CA ALA A 30 9.63 4.94 -14.92
C ALA A 30 10.53 4.18 -13.93
N SER A 31 11.70 4.73 -13.61
CA SER A 31 12.61 4.14 -12.60
C SER A 31 11.97 4.10 -11.22
N SER A 32 11.36 5.20 -10.75
CA SER A 32 10.62 5.21 -9.47
C SER A 32 9.43 4.25 -9.47
N ALA A 33 8.77 4.06 -10.61
CA ALA A 33 7.67 3.10 -10.75
C ALA A 33 8.18 1.66 -10.57
N ARG A 34 9.33 1.31 -11.17
CA ARG A 34 9.98 0.00 -11.01
C ARG A 34 10.40 -0.26 -9.56
N THR A 35 10.91 0.76 -8.85
CA THR A 35 11.24 0.66 -7.42
C THR A 35 10.01 0.40 -6.55
N VAL A 36 8.85 0.96 -6.90
CA VAL A 36 7.59 0.65 -6.20
C VAL A 36 7.15 -0.78 -6.54
N LEU A 37 7.15 -1.17 -7.82
CA LEU A 37 6.77 -2.52 -8.25
C LEU A 37 7.65 -3.61 -7.61
N SER A 38 8.94 -3.37 -7.39
CA SER A 38 9.81 -4.36 -6.76
C SER A 38 9.40 -4.68 -5.32
N LYS A 39 8.61 -3.82 -4.66
CA LYS A 39 8.08 -4.07 -3.31
C LYS A 39 6.85 -4.99 -3.31
N PHE A 40 6.23 -5.24 -4.47
CA PHE A 40 5.08 -6.16 -4.61
C PHE A 40 5.52 -7.63 -4.78
N GLY A 41 6.82 -7.91 -4.91
CA GLY A 41 7.34 -9.26 -5.08
C GLY A 41 8.17 -9.74 -3.87
N GLY A 42 8.18 -11.05 -3.65
CA GLY A 42 8.96 -11.70 -2.59
C GLY A 42 8.15 -11.95 -1.29
N MET A 43 8.79 -12.61 -0.33
CA MET A 43 8.22 -12.87 1.00
C MET A 43 8.26 -11.61 1.87
N GLY A 44 7.14 -11.19 2.43
CA GLY A 44 7.04 -9.94 3.21
C GLY A 44 6.91 -8.71 2.32
N SER A 45 6.34 -8.89 1.13
CA SER A 45 6.02 -7.83 0.18
C SER A 45 4.90 -6.93 0.72
N ILE A 46 4.66 -5.79 0.08
CA ILE A 46 3.59 -4.87 0.54
C ILE A 46 2.20 -5.48 0.40
N ASN A 47 2.05 -6.50 -0.46
CA ASN A 47 0.81 -7.24 -0.64
C ASN A 47 0.50 -8.19 0.52
N ASP A 48 1.51 -8.51 1.34
CA ASP A 48 1.36 -9.39 2.50
C ASP A 48 0.85 -8.62 3.73
N ILE A 49 0.69 -7.30 3.63
CA ILE A 49 0.20 -6.47 4.73
C ILE A 49 -1.26 -6.79 5.01
N TYR A 50 -1.53 -7.17 6.26
CA TYR A 50 -2.88 -7.30 6.78
C TYR A 50 -3.04 -6.48 8.06
N ILE A 51 -3.98 -5.54 8.05
CA ILE A 51 -4.26 -4.62 9.16
C ILE A 51 -5.20 -5.32 10.14
N CYS A 52 -4.65 -5.89 11.21
CA CYS A 52 -5.45 -6.47 12.30
C CYS A 52 -4.88 -6.18 13.68
N THR A 53 -5.75 -6.29 14.69
CA THR A 53 -5.42 -6.21 16.12
C THR A 53 -4.33 -7.18 16.53
N ALA A 54 -4.37 -8.43 16.03
CA ALA A 54 -3.39 -9.48 16.34
C ALA A 54 -1.95 -9.12 15.92
N ASN A 55 -1.80 -8.25 14.91
CA ASN A 55 -0.51 -7.73 14.46
C ASN A 55 -0.02 -6.53 15.30
N GLY A 56 -0.75 -6.17 16.38
CA GLY A 56 -0.44 -5.01 17.22
C GLY A 56 -0.85 -3.66 16.59
N HIS A 57 -1.68 -3.68 15.55
CA HIS A 57 -2.17 -2.48 14.89
C HIS A 57 -3.30 -1.81 15.67
N ASN A 58 -3.39 -0.48 15.53
CA ASN A 58 -4.43 0.33 16.15
C ASN A 58 -5.71 0.31 15.30
N ILE A 59 -6.46 -0.79 15.40
CA ILE A 59 -7.74 -1.01 14.72
C ILE A 59 -8.67 -1.82 15.61
N LYS A 60 -9.98 -1.70 15.44
CA LYS A 60 -10.95 -2.61 16.09
C LYS A 60 -11.27 -3.79 15.16
N PRO A 61 -11.57 -5.00 15.69
CA PRO A 61 -11.88 -6.17 14.85
C PRO A 61 -12.99 -5.93 13.81
N GLU A 62 -14.03 -5.18 14.19
CA GLU A 62 -15.14 -4.81 13.31
C GLU A 62 -14.73 -3.90 12.12
N GLN A 63 -13.60 -3.22 12.21
CA GLN A 63 -13.07 -2.33 11.18
C GLN A 63 -12.04 -3.01 10.27
N GLU A 64 -11.53 -4.19 10.65
CA GLU A 64 -10.45 -4.88 9.92
C GLU A 64 -10.87 -5.20 8.48
N ALA A 65 -12.09 -5.71 8.27
CA ALA A 65 -12.58 -6.02 6.93
C ALA A 65 -12.60 -4.79 6.01
N ALA A 66 -13.15 -3.67 6.49
CA ALA A 66 -13.23 -2.43 5.72
C ALA A 66 -11.85 -1.82 5.44
N ALA A 67 -10.97 -1.79 6.44
CA ALA A 67 -9.62 -1.24 6.28
C ALA A 67 -8.76 -2.08 5.32
N ASN A 68 -8.90 -3.40 5.34
CA ASN A 68 -8.17 -4.28 4.43
C ASN A 68 -8.74 -4.28 3.01
N ALA A 69 -10.06 -4.06 2.84
CA ALA A 69 -10.64 -3.80 1.53
C ALA A 69 -10.06 -2.51 0.92
N GLU A 70 -10.05 -1.41 1.69
CA GLU A 70 -9.45 -0.15 1.25
C GLU A 70 -7.96 -0.31 0.92
N LEU A 71 -7.21 -1.04 1.76
CA LEU A 71 -5.81 -1.36 1.51
C LEU A 71 -5.62 -2.09 0.18
N HIS A 72 -6.44 -3.12 -0.09
CA HIS A 72 -6.34 -3.91 -1.30
C HIS A 72 -6.64 -3.07 -2.55
N GLU A 73 -7.68 -2.25 -2.52
CA GLU A 73 -8.03 -1.33 -3.63
C GLU A 73 -6.90 -0.34 -3.93
N LEU A 74 -6.27 0.24 -2.88
CA LEU A 74 -5.13 1.14 -3.04
C LEU A 74 -3.92 0.42 -3.64
N LEU A 75 -3.63 -0.81 -3.18
CA LEU A 75 -2.52 -1.60 -3.68
C LEU A 75 -2.69 -1.98 -5.15
N GLU A 76 -3.90 -2.41 -5.55
CA GLU A 76 -4.21 -2.72 -6.94
C GLU A 76 -4.06 -1.47 -7.83
N CYS A 77 -4.62 -0.34 -7.40
CA CYS A 77 -4.51 0.93 -8.10
C CYS A 77 -3.04 1.34 -8.30
N ILE A 78 -2.23 1.31 -7.23
CA ILE A 78 -0.80 1.63 -7.28
C ILE A 78 -0.06 0.70 -8.24
N TYR A 79 -0.35 -0.60 -8.18
CA TYR A 79 0.30 -1.60 -9.02
C TYR A 79 0.03 -1.35 -10.51
N GLN A 80 -1.23 -1.17 -10.90
CA GLN A 80 -1.60 -0.95 -12.31
C GLN A 80 -0.96 0.33 -12.86
N HIS A 81 -1.05 1.44 -12.12
CA HIS A 81 -0.44 2.70 -12.54
C HIS A 81 1.08 2.63 -12.63
N CYS A 82 1.76 1.94 -11.69
CA CYS A 82 3.20 1.75 -11.77
C CYS A 82 3.58 0.86 -12.95
N LYS A 83 2.81 -0.21 -13.21
CA LYS A 83 3.04 -1.10 -14.36
C LYS A 83 2.97 -0.32 -15.67
N ASP A 84 1.97 0.52 -15.86
CA ASP A 84 1.83 1.35 -17.06
C ASP A 84 2.94 2.41 -17.18
N ARG A 85 3.32 3.05 -16.07
CA ARG A 85 4.40 4.06 -16.06
C ARG A 85 5.81 3.46 -16.19
N SER A 86 5.98 2.17 -15.94
CA SER A 86 7.27 1.47 -15.99
C SER A 86 7.69 0.98 -17.37
N LYS A 87 6.75 1.00 -18.33
CA LYS A 87 6.94 0.71 -19.75
C LYS A 87 7.77 1.84 -20.38
#